data_AF-A0A9X0URM9-F1
#
_entry.id   AF-A0A9X0URM9-F1
#
_cell.length_a   1.000
_cell.length_b   1.000
_cell.length_c   1.000
_cell.angle_alpha   90.00
_cell.angle_beta   90.00
_cell.angle_gamma   90.00
#
_symmetry.space_group_name_H-M   'P 1'
#
loop_
_entity.id
_entity.type
_entity.pdbx_description
1 polymer ?
#
loop_
_entity_poly.entity_id
_entity_poly.type
_entity_poly.pdbx_seq_one_letter_code
_entity_poly.pdbx_strand_id
1 'polypeptide(L)'
;MDRLKSAYRFGLVNPHLSLSFLLFSAGAAIAFTSLPTLAGALIGGGASLLGAWISDLNSKKQKIEEKKLQESAAKNYARPELYRSIENLIRIHSRALVNTGIWADVEINKRPGLITDVGDKQVDFFPILPVLYPNFENLKHIPSSELYALVRYYDSLYELEKFVKNWWEREGQQNYNIYNVILQNAHRSLELALECINIFELDKFIPPRYSGWKPLKFRIEQENNSHTATMERISKMRYSQRGL
;
A
#
# COMPACT_ATOMS: atom_id res chain seq x y z
N MET A 1 -23.48 38.36 6.56
CA MET A 1 -23.01 38.00 7.92
C MET A 1 -21.87 36.96 7.91
N ASP A 2 -21.83 36.02 6.95
CA ASP A 2 -20.82 34.94 6.95
C ASP A 2 -19.38 35.39 6.67
N ARG A 3 -19.18 36.45 5.88
CA ARG A 3 -17.83 36.98 5.58
C ARG A 3 -17.13 37.60 6.79
N LEU A 4 -17.88 38.28 7.67
CA LEU A 4 -17.35 38.87 8.91
C LEU A 4 -16.97 37.78 9.93
N LYS A 5 -17.79 36.73 10.05
CA LYS A 5 -17.46 35.56 10.89
C LYS A 5 -16.23 34.82 10.38
N SER A 6 -16.08 34.69 9.07
CA SER A 6 -14.91 34.07 8.44
C SER A 6 -13.64 34.89 8.67
N ALA A 7 -13.69 36.21 8.45
CA ALA A 7 -12.56 37.10 8.71
C ALA A 7 -12.14 37.12 10.19
N TYR A 8 -13.10 37.11 11.11
CA TYR A 8 -12.83 37.05 12.55
C TYR A 8 -12.18 35.73 12.96
N ARG A 9 -12.69 34.59 12.46
CA ARG A 9 -12.06 33.27 12.69
C ARG A 9 -10.65 33.22 12.09
N PHE A 10 -10.45 33.77 10.91
CA PHE A 10 -9.14 33.82 10.27
C PHE A 10 -8.13 34.65 11.07
N GLY A 11 -8.55 35.77 11.65
CA GLY A 11 -7.75 36.59 12.56
C GLY A 11 -7.40 35.88 13.87
N LEU A 12 -8.34 35.14 14.46
CA LEU A 12 -8.07 34.33 15.66
C LEU A 12 -7.07 33.20 15.42
N VAL A 13 -7.10 32.62 14.22
CA VAL A 13 -6.15 31.56 13.81
C VAL A 13 -4.77 32.12 13.47
N ASN A 14 -4.67 33.40 13.10
CA ASN A 14 -3.42 34.05 12.68
C ASN A 14 -3.18 35.36 13.46
N PRO A 15 -2.86 35.29 14.77
CA PRO A 15 -2.79 36.46 15.64
C PRO A 15 -1.73 37.47 15.21
N HIS A 16 -0.59 37.01 14.68
CA HIS A 16 0.49 37.88 14.18
C HIS A 16 0.06 38.68 12.95
N LEU A 17 -0.71 38.07 12.03
CA LEU A 17 -1.23 38.73 10.83
C LEU A 17 -2.34 39.74 11.16
N SER A 18 -3.25 39.40 12.07
CA SER A 18 -4.31 40.33 12.48
C SER A 18 -3.73 41.54 13.22
N LEU A 19 -2.76 41.30 14.11
CA LEU A 19 -2.14 42.36 14.89
C LEU A 19 -1.26 43.25 14.00
N SER A 20 -0.56 42.69 13.01
CA SER A 20 0.18 43.51 12.05
C SER A 20 -0.74 44.42 11.23
N PHE A 21 -1.87 43.91 10.75
CA PHE A 21 -2.83 44.69 9.97
C PHE A 21 -3.43 45.85 10.78
N LEU A 22 -3.72 45.60 12.07
CA LEU A 22 -4.16 46.64 13.01
C LEU A 22 -3.06 47.70 13.23
N LEU A 23 -1.80 47.29 13.37
CA LEU A 23 -0.69 48.23 13.57
C LEU A 23 -0.39 49.05 12.30
N PHE A 24 -0.48 48.45 11.11
CA PHE A 24 -0.33 49.18 9.85
C PHE A 24 -1.48 50.16 9.63
N SER A 25 -2.73 49.77 9.90
CA SER A 25 -3.88 50.67 9.76
C SER A 25 -3.84 51.83 10.75
N ALA A 26 -3.52 51.55 12.03
CA ALA A 26 -3.33 52.59 13.04
C ALA A 26 -2.14 53.51 12.72
N GLY A 27 -1.01 52.93 12.31
CA GLY A 27 0.18 53.68 11.91
C GLY A 27 -0.07 54.57 10.69
N ALA A 28 -0.80 54.09 9.68
CA ALA A 28 -1.19 54.88 8.52
C ALA A 28 -2.15 56.02 8.87
N ALA A 29 -3.11 55.80 9.76
CA ALA A 29 -4.00 56.86 10.24
C ALA A 29 -3.24 57.95 11.02
N ILE A 30 -2.30 57.55 11.88
CA ILE A 30 -1.48 58.47 12.69
C ILE A 30 -0.44 59.20 11.83
N ALA A 31 0.01 58.62 10.70
CA ALA A 31 0.94 59.28 9.78
C ALA A 31 0.39 60.58 9.17
N PHE A 32 -0.94 60.77 9.14
CA PHE A 32 -1.59 62.03 8.73
C PHE A 32 -1.71 63.07 9.86
N THR A 33 -1.14 62.80 11.04
CA THR A 33 -1.16 63.68 12.22
C THR A 33 0.25 64.15 12.61
N SER A 34 0.37 65.05 13.59
CA SER A 34 1.63 65.65 14.06
C SER A 34 2.56 64.70 14.85
N LEU A 35 2.34 63.39 14.81
CA LEU A 35 3.06 62.38 15.62
C LEU A 35 3.80 61.34 14.76
N PRO A 36 4.79 61.75 13.93
CA PRO A 36 5.48 60.87 12.99
C PRO A 36 6.25 59.73 13.67
N THR A 37 6.80 59.97 14.88
CA THR A 37 7.57 58.97 15.64
C THR A 37 6.69 57.79 16.08
N LEU A 38 5.44 58.06 16.47
CA LEU A 38 4.48 57.03 16.86
C LEU A 38 4.00 56.23 15.64
N ALA A 39 3.74 56.92 14.51
CA ALA A 39 3.39 56.26 13.25
C ALA A 39 4.51 55.29 12.81
N GLY A 40 5.77 55.73 12.86
CA GLY A 40 6.93 54.89 12.55
C GLY A 40 7.06 53.66 13.46
N ALA A 41 6.84 53.81 14.77
CA ALA A 41 6.88 52.71 15.73
C ALA A 41 5.79 51.66 15.47
N LEU A 42 4.56 52.10 15.16
CA LEU A 42 3.44 51.21 14.85
C LEU A 42 3.67 50.45 13.52
N ILE A 43 4.13 51.15 12.48
CA ILE A 43 4.45 50.53 11.19
C ILE A 43 5.62 49.53 11.34
N GLY A 44 6.66 49.87 12.11
CA GLY A 44 7.78 48.98 12.42
C GLY A 44 7.34 47.73 13.21
N GLY A 45 6.49 47.91 14.22
CA GLY A 45 5.87 46.81 14.96
C GLY A 45 5.03 45.91 14.06
N GLY A 46 4.23 46.50 13.17
CA GLY A 46 3.45 45.77 12.15
C GLY A 46 4.34 44.96 11.21
N ALA A 47 5.43 45.55 10.72
CA ALA A 47 6.40 44.86 9.86
C ALA A 47 7.06 43.67 10.57
N SER A 48 7.43 43.80 11.84
CA SER A 48 8.02 42.71 12.63
C SER A 48 7.07 41.52 12.80
N LEU A 49 5.78 41.78 13.06
CA LEU A 49 4.77 40.75 13.21
C LEU A 49 4.40 40.08 11.88
N LEU A 50 4.38 40.83 10.77
CA LEU A 50 4.30 40.22 9.44
C LEU A 50 5.49 39.30 9.17
N GLY A 51 6.71 39.74 9.49
CA GLY A 51 7.92 38.93 9.36
C GLY A 51 7.83 37.62 10.16
N ALA A 52 7.35 37.70 11.41
CA ALA A 52 7.13 36.53 12.26
C ALA A 52 6.08 35.57 11.68
N TRP A 53 4.97 36.08 11.15
CA TRP A 53 3.94 35.26 10.50
C TRP A 53 4.45 34.57 9.24
N ILE A 54 5.21 35.28 8.39
CA ILE A 54 5.83 34.69 7.20
C ILE A 54 6.83 33.59 7.59
N SER A 55 7.63 33.83 8.63
CA SER A 55 8.56 32.82 9.16
C SER A 55 7.83 31.57 9.67
N ASP A 56 6.74 31.74 10.43
CA ASP A 56 5.92 30.62 10.90
C ASP A 56 5.28 29.85 9.73
N LEU A 57 4.74 30.54 8.72
CA LEU A 57 4.22 29.91 7.51
C LEU A 57 5.30 29.11 6.76
N ASN A 58 6.49 29.67 6.60
CA ASN A 58 7.59 28.97 5.94
C ASN A 58 8.03 27.75 6.76
N SER A 59 8.11 27.87 8.08
CA SER A 59 8.44 26.73 8.95
C SER A 59 7.39 25.61 8.88
N LYS A 60 6.10 25.97 8.79
CA LYS A 60 4.99 25.01 8.62
C LYS A 60 5.07 24.31 7.27
N LYS A 61 5.31 25.06 6.20
CA LYS A 61 5.51 24.49 4.85
C LYS A 61 6.70 23.55 4.82
N GLN A 62 7.83 23.96 5.40
CA GLN A 62 9.04 23.14 5.48
C GLN A 62 8.77 21.83 6.24
N LYS A 63 8.11 21.87 7.41
CA LYS A 63 7.75 20.65 8.16
C LYS A 63 6.85 19.70 7.37
N ILE A 64 5.93 20.23 6.57
CA ILE A 64 5.05 19.41 5.71
C ILE A 64 5.87 18.76 4.59
N GLU A 65 6.77 19.50 3.97
CA GLU A 65 7.66 18.99 2.91
C GLU A 65 8.64 17.94 3.45
N GLU A 66 9.27 18.20 4.60
CA GLU A 66 10.14 17.26 5.30
C GLU A 66 9.40 15.96 5.65
N LYS A 67 8.17 16.06 6.17
CA LYS A 67 7.34 14.89 6.46
C LYS A 67 7.05 14.07 5.20
N LYS A 68 6.68 14.73 4.09
CA LYS A 68 6.43 14.06 2.80
C LYS A 68 7.69 13.38 2.26
N LEU A 69 8.85 14.03 2.42
CA LEU A 69 10.12 13.48 1.99
C LEU A 69 10.52 12.24 2.81
N GLN A 70 10.32 12.30 4.14
CA GLN A 70 10.53 11.15 5.03
C GLN A 70 9.58 9.99 4.71
N GLU A 71 8.30 10.28 4.49
CA GLU A 71 7.31 9.26 4.09
C GLU A 71 7.69 8.62 2.75
N SER A 72 8.07 9.43 1.76
CA SER A 72 8.51 8.94 0.46
C SER A 72 9.77 8.07 0.58
N ALA A 73 10.74 8.47 1.40
CA ALA A 73 11.94 7.69 1.67
C ALA A 73 11.61 6.34 2.35
N ALA A 74 10.71 6.34 3.34
CA ALA A 74 10.24 5.12 4.00
C ALA A 74 9.54 4.17 3.02
N LYS A 75 8.66 4.70 2.16
CA LYS A 75 8.03 3.94 1.07
C LYS A 75 9.08 3.35 0.14
N ASN A 76 10.01 4.17 -0.35
CA ASN A 76 11.10 3.73 -1.24
C ASN A 76 11.92 2.58 -0.66
N TYR A 77 12.10 2.55 0.66
CA TYR A 77 12.84 1.50 1.33
C TYR A 77 12.10 0.14 1.29
N ALA A 78 10.77 0.13 1.42
CA ALA A 78 9.95 -1.08 1.38
C ALA A 78 9.70 -1.63 -0.04
N ARG A 79 9.69 -0.75 -1.05
CA ARG A 79 9.29 -1.09 -2.43
C ARG A 79 10.04 -2.30 -3.05
N PRO A 80 11.37 -2.43 -2.96
CA PRO A 80 12.08 -3.54 -3.61
C PRO A 80 11.70 -4.90 -3.03
N GLU A 81 11.55 -4.97 -1.71
CA GLU A 81 11.15 -6.19 -1.01
C GLU A 81 9.69 -6.56 -1.33
N LEU A 82 8.79 -5.58 -1.27
CA LEU A 82 7.40 -5.75 -1.69
C LEU A 82 7.32 -6.30 -3.11
N TYR A 83 8.00 -5.67 -4.07
CA TYR A 83 8.03 -6.13 -5.46
C TYR A 83 8.49 -7.59 -5.58
N ARG A 84 9.61 -7.94 -4.92
CA ARG A 84 10.16 -9.30 -4.95
C ARG A 84 9.20 -10.34 -4.36
N SER A 85 8.57 -10.01 -3.23
CA SER A 85 7.60 -10.91 -2.58
C SER A 85 6.35 -11.14 -3.44
N ILE A 86 5.83 -10.08 -4.07
CA ILE A 86 4.64 -10.14 -4.91
C ILE A 86 4.92 -10.94 -6.19
N GLU A 87 6.07 -10.72 -6.84
CA GLU A 87 6.47 -11.50 -8.02
C GLU A 87 6.58 -13.00 -7.72
N ASN A 88 7.20 -13.33 -6.59
CA ASN A 88 7.29 -14.72 -6.14
C ASN A 88 5.91 -15.30 -5.83
N LEU A 89 5.02 -14.52 -5.23
CA LEU A 89 3.66 -14.94 -4.91
C LEU A 89 2.80 -15.18 -6.17
N ILE A 90 2.94 -14.33 -7.20
CA ILE A 90 2.32 -14.56 -8.52
C ILE A 90 2.75 -15.92 -9.05
N ARG A 91 4.06 -16.21 -9.04
CA ARG A 91 4.59 -17.50 -9.50
C ARG A 91 4.05 -18.68 -8.69
N ILE A 92 3.95 -18.55 -7.37
CA ILE A 92 3.38 -19.58 -6.49
C ILE A 92 1.91 -19.83 -6.84
N HIS A 93 1.13 -18.75 -6.99
CA HIS A 93 -0.27 -18.82 -7.37
C HIS A 93 -0.45 -19.55 -8.70
N SER A 94 0.27 -19.15 -9.76
CA SER A 94 0.16 -19.78 -11.07
C SER A 94 0.48 -21.29 -11.02
N ARG A 95 1.52 -21.70 -10.28
CA ARG A 95 1.87 -23.12 -10.12
C ARG A 95 0.83 -23.88 -9.31
N ALA A 96 0.36 -23.31 -8.20
CA ALA A 96 -0.68 -23.93 -7.38
C ALA A 96 -2.00 -24.10 -8.18
N LEU A 97 -2.32 -23.14 -9.04
CA LEU A 97 -3.48 -23.17 -9.92
C LEU A 97 -3.40 -24.35 -10.90
N VAL A 98 -2.26 -24.50 -11.59
CA VAL A 98 -2.02 -25.61 -12.52
C VAL A 98 -2.11 -26.96 -11.80
N ASN A 99 -1.43 -27.12 -10.66
CA ASN A 99 -1.47 -28.36 -9.89
C ASN A 99 -2.88 -28.68 -9.39
N THR A 100 -3.62 -27.67 -8.89
CA THR A 100 -5.01 -27.86 -8.46
C THR A 100 -5.89 -28.36 -9.61
N GLY A 101 -5.73 -27.80 -10.81
CA GLY A 101 -6.46 -28.23 -12.00
C GLY A 101 -6.14 -29.67 -12.42
N ILE A 102 -4.86 -30.04 -12.44
CA ILE A 102 -4.41 -31.41 -12.78
C ILE A 102 -4.95 -32.42 -11.77
N TRP A 103 -4.75 -32.17 -10.47
CA TRP A 103 -5.17 -33.09 -9.42
C TRP A 103 -6.70 -33.18 -9.29
N ALA A 104 -7.42 -32.10 -9.58
CA ALA A 104 -8.88 -32.15 -9.68
C ALA A 104 -9.35 -33.06 -10.83
N ASP A 105 -8.72 -33.02 -12.00
CA ASP A 105 -9.06 -33.92 -13.12
C ASP A 105 -8.80 -35.39 -12.75
N VAL A 106 -7.66 -35.67 -12.12
CA VAL A 106 -7.29 -37.03 -11.69
C VAL A 106 -8.27 -37.58 -10.66
N GLU A 107 -8.62 -36.78 -9.65
CA GLU A 107 -9.52 -37.17 -8.58
C GLU A 107 -10.96 -37.34 -9.09
N ILE A 108 -11.47 -36.36 -9.86
CA ILE A 108 -12.84 -36.38 -10.36
C ILE A 108 -12.97 -37.45 -11.43
N ASN A 109 -12.16 -37.41 -12.50
CA ASN A 109 -12.31 -38.32 -13.64
C ASN A 109 -11.69 -39.71 -13.43
N LYS A 110 -11.19 -40.02 -12.22
CA LYS A 110 -10.60 -41.31 -11.85
C LYS A 110 -9.62 -41.80 -12.92
N ARG A 111 -8.63 -40.97 -13.25
CA ARG A 111 -7.57 -41.27 -14.22
C ARG A 111 -6.23 -41.61 -13.52
N PRO A 112 -6.12 -42.74 -12.82
CA PRO A 112 -4.86 -43.17 -12.20
C PRO A 112 -3.89 -43.54 -13.32
N GLY A 113 -2.90 -42.68 -13.59
CA GLY A 113 -1.93 -42.88 -14.67
C GLY A 113 -1.72 -41.66 -15.58
N LEU A 114 -2.47 -40.58 -15.39
CA LEU A 114 -2.07 -39.28 -15.95
C LEU A 114 -0.70 -38.90 -15.37
N ILE A 115 0.22 -38.43 -16.21
CA ILE A 115 1.49 -37.87 -15.75
C ILE A 115 1.14 -36.67 -14.86
N THR A 116 1.28 -36.88 -13.56
CA THR A 116 0.93 -35.93 -12.49
C THR A 116 2.16 -35.28 -11.88
N ASP A 117 3.35 -35.75 -12.27
CA ASP A 117 4.61 -35.15 -11.87
C ASP A 117 4.86 -33.89 -12.71
N VAL A 118 4.53 -32.74 -12.11
CA VAL A 118 4.83 -31.42 -12.66
C VAL A 118 6.29 -31.02 -12.34
N GLY A 119 7.02 -31.85 -11.59
CA GLY A 119 8.38 -31.56 -11.12
C GLY A 119 8.46 -30.54 -9.99
N ASP A 120 7.31 -30.14 -9.45
CA ASP A 120 7.18 -29.12 -8.42
C ASP A 120 7.61 -29.67 -7.05
N LYS A 121 8.54 -28.97 -6.40
CA LYS A 121 9.04 -29.30 -5.05
C LYS A 121 8.42 -28.37 -4.01
N GLN A 122 8.47 -28.76 -2.72
CA GLN A 122 8.01 -27.91 -1.62
C GLN A 122 8.55 -26.48 -1.71
N VAL A 123 9.85 -26.39 -2.02
CA VAL A 123 10.58 -25.12 -2.08
C VAL A 123 10.00 -24.16 -3.13
N ASP A 124 9.34 -24.69 -4.15
CA ASP A 124 8.71 -23.88 -5.19
C ASP A 124 7.51 -23.08 -4.68
N PHE A 125 6.91 -23.50 -3.56
CA PHE A 125 5.74 -22.88 -2.93
C PHE A 125 6.09 -22.03 -1.71
N PHE A 126 7.37 -21.90 -1.33
CA PHE A 126 7.74 -21.00 -0.24
C PHE A 126 7.64 -19.53 -0.67
N PRO A 127 6.84 -18.73 0.04
CA PRO A 127 6.81 -17.30 -0.22
C PRO A 127 8.14 -16.68 0.21
N ILE A 128 8.55 -15.65 -0.52
CA ILE A 128 9.63 -14.78 -0.08
C ILE A 128 9.10 -13.94 1.08
N LEU A 129 9.54 -14.29 2.29
CA LEU A 129 9.19 -13.55 3.49
C LEU A 129 9.87 -12.17 3.55
N PRO A 130 9.19 -11.19 4.14
CA PRO A 130 9.77 -9.88 4.37
C PRO A 130 10.82 -9.95 5.47
N VAL A 131 12.00 -9.39 5.20
CA VAL A 131 13.05 -9.13 6.18
C VAL A 131 12.66 -7.91 7.02
N LEU A 132 11.96 -6.94 6.43
CA LEU A 132 11.54 -5.71 7.08
C LEU A 132 10.13 -5.87 7.66
N TYR A 133 10.01 -6.58 8.79
CA TYR A 133 8.75 -6.55 9.54
C TYR A 133 8.52 -5.15 10.16
N PRO A 134 7.27 -4.65 10.29
CA PRO A 134 6.90 -3.24 10.52
C PRO A 134 7.43 -2.50 11.78
N ASN A 135 8.37 -3.08 12.52
CA ASN A 135 9.06 -2.43 13.65
C ASN A 135 10.41 -1.80 13.25
N PHE A 136 10.73 -1.75 11.96
CA PHE A 136 11.96 -1.13 11.47
C PHE A 136 11.89 0.39 11.54
N GLU A 137 12.93 1.05 12.07
CA GLU A 137 12.99 2.53 12.21
C GLU A 137 12.71 3.23 10.87
N ASN A 138 13.13 2.61 9.76
CA ASN A 138 12.95 3.13 8.40
C ASN A 138 11.48 3.18 7.95
N LEU A 139 10.55 2.47 8.60
CA LEU A 139 9.11 2.45 8.25
C LEU A 139 8.25 3.33 9.18
N LYS A 140 8.84 3.92 10.21
CA LYS A 140 8.15 4.76 11.21
C LYS A 140 7.41 5.96 10.63
N HIS A 141 7.86 6.46 9.49
CA HIS A 141 7.28 7.62 8.83
C HIS A 141 6.10 7.27 7.92
N ILE A 142 5.77 5.98 7.75
CA ILE A 142 4.61 5.53 7.00
C ILE A 142 3.34 5.78 7.85
N PRO A 143 2.27 6.36 7.28
CA PRO A 143 0.98 6.49 7.96
C PRO A 143 0.47 5.14 8.49
N SER A 144 -0.11 5.13 9.69
CA SER A 144 -0.54 3.89 10.36
C SER A 144 -1.54 3.06 9.54
N SER A 145 -2.41 3.71 8.76
CA SER A 145 -3.36 3.02 7.86
C SER A 145 -2.64 2.26 6.74
N GLU A 146 -1.59 2.84 6.19
CA GLU A 146 -0.78 2.22 5.14
C GLU A 146 0.13 1.12 5.69
N LEU A 147 0.67 1.34 6.89
CA LEU A 147 1.44 0.33 7.61
C LEU A 147 0.59 -0.91 7.91
N TYR A 148 -0.67 -0.73 8.28
CA TYR A 148 -1.59 -1.84 8.53
C TYR A 148 -1.81 -2.70 7.28
N ALA A 149 -1.95 -2.09 6.10
CA ALA A 149 -2.05 -2.83 4.83
C ALA A 149 -0.78 -3.67 4.58
N LEU A 150 0.39 -3.09 4.84
CA LEU A 150 1.68 -3.78 4.73
C LEU A 150 1.78 -4.97 5.69
N VAL A 151 1.42 -4.77 6.98
CA VAL A 151 1.41 -5.82 8.01
C VAL A 151 0.51 -6.97 7.57
N ARG A 152 -0.72 -6.69 7.14
CA ARG A 152 -1.68 -7.72 6.72
C ARG A 152 -1.17 -8.57 5.56
N TYR A 153 -0.56 -7.93 4.57
CA TYR A 153 0.05 -8.64 3.46
C TYR A 153 1.21 -9.52 3.93
N TYR A 154 2.08 -9.02 4.80
CA TYR A 154 3.18 -9.80 5.35
C TYR A 154 2.71 -10.98 6.19
N ASP A 155 1.72 -10.78 7.04
CA ASP A 155 1.13 -11.85 7.85
C ASP A 155 0.53 -12.95 6.97
N SER A 156 -0.10 -12.61 5.84
CA SER A 156 -0.63 -13.62 4.92
C SER A 156 0.47 -14.45 4.24
N LEU A 157 1.65 -13.87 3.99
CA LEU A 157 2.82 -14.64 3.53
C LEU A 157 3.32 -15.60 4.61
N TYR A 158 3.34 -15.20 5.88
CA TYR A 158 3.69 -16.09 6.99
C TYR A 158 2.68 -17.24 7.15
N GLU A 159 1.39 -16.96 6.99
CA GLU A 159 0.35 -18.00 6.99
C GLU A 159 0.58 -19.04 5.87
N LEU A 160 0.85 -18.57 4.65
CA LEU A 160 1.18 -19.43 3.52
C LEU A 160 2.45 -20.25 3.79
N GLU A 161 3.52 -19.62 4.26
CA GLU A 161 4.77 -20.30 4.58
C GLU A 161 4.56 -21.39 5.64
N LYS A 162 3.86 -21.06 6.73
CA LYS A 162 3.53 -21.99 7.80
C LYS A 162 2.74 -23.18 7.27
N PHE A 163 1.79 -22.95 6.35
CA PHE A 163 1.06 -24.04 5.72
C PHE A 163 2.00 -24.95 4.91
N VAL A 164 2.82 -24.37 4.02
CA VAL A 164 3.74 -25.13 3.17
C VAL A 164 4.75 -25.93 3.99
N LYS A 165 5.30 -25.36 5.07
CA LYS A 165 6.22 -26.08 5.99
C LYS A 165 5.55 -27.28 6.63
N ASN A 166 4.30 -27.11 7.06
CA ASN A 166 3.63 -28.11 7.88
C ASN A 166 3.02 -29.24 7.06
N TRP A 167 2.45 -28.96 5.88
CA TRP A 167 1.57 -29.90 5.18
C TRP A 167 2.23 -30.70 4.06
N TRP A 168 3.43 -30.32 3.62
CA TRP A 168 4.09 -31.03 2.53
C TRP A 168 4.40 -32.49 2.91
N GLU A 169 4.05 -33.44 2.04
CA GLU A 169 4.34 -34.88 2.18
C GLU A 169 3.76 -35.59 3.43
N ARG A 170 2.77 -35.02 4.11
CA ARG A 170 2.09 -35.75 5.20
C ARG A 170 1.33 -36.96 4.68
N GLU A 171 1.53 -38.10 5.32
CA GLU A 171 0.83 -39.35 5.01
C GLU A 171 -0.70 -39.15 5.06
N GLY A 172 -1.39 -39.69 4.05
CA GLY A 172 -2.86 -39.69 3.97
C GLY A 172 -3.52 -38.44 3.38
N GLN A 173 -2.76 -37.39 3.03
CA GLN A 173 -3.33 -36.21 2.38
C GLN A 173 -3.41 -36.38 0.85
N GLN A 174 -4.54 -35.96 0.28
CA GLN A 174 -4.70 -35.91 -1.17
C GLN A 174 -4.01 -34.66 -1.74
N ASN A 175 -3.26 -34.83 -2.82
CA ASN A 175 -2.54 -33.74 -3.48
C ASN A 175 -3.47 -32.59 -3.90
N TYR A 176 -4.68 -32.88 -4.37
CA TYR A 176 -5.67 -31.85 -4.68
C TYR A 176 -5.93 -30.90 -3.49
N ASN A 177 -6.11 -31.44 -2.28
CA ASN A 177 -6.39 -30.62 -1.09
C ASN A 177 -5.20 -29.73 -0.73
N ILE A 178 -3.97 -30.26 -0.83
CA ILE A 178 -2.75 -29.51 -0.56
C ILE A 178 -2.65 -28.31 -1.51
N TYR A 179 -2.71 -28.56 -2.82
CA TYR A 179 -2.57 -27.51 -3.82
C TYR A 179 -3.74 -26.51 -3.80
N ASN A 180 -4.95 -26.97 -3.53
CA ASN A 180 -6.10 -26.08 -3.40
C ASN A 180 -5.92 -25.12 -2.21
N VAL A 181 -5.43 -25.57 -1.05
CA VAL A 181 -5.19 -24.66 0.08
C VAL A 181 -4.05 -23.69 -0.20
N ILE A 182 -2.96 -24.15 -0.85
CA ILE A 182 -1.88 -23.26 -1.30
C ILE A 182 -2.45 -22.19 -2.24
N LEU A 183 -3.27 -22.61 -3.22
CA LEU A 183 -3.91 -21.71 -4.18
C LEU A 183 -4.78 -20.66 -3.48
N GLN A 184 -5.63 -21.06 -2.54
CA GLN A 184 -6.51 -20.15 -1.80
C GLN A 184 -5.71 -19.15 -0.94
N ASN A 185 -4.68 -19.62 -0.22
CA ASN A 185 -3.82 -18.75 0.57
C ASN A 185 -3.00 -17.78 -0.29
N ALA A 186 -2.49 -18.25 -1.43
CA ALA A 186 -1.78 -17.42 -2.39
C ALA A 186 -2.72 -16.38 -3.01
N HIS A 187 -3.93 -16.77 -3.39
CA HIS A 187 -4.95 -15.88 -3.95
C HIS A 187 -5.32 -14.76 -2.97
N ARG A 188 -5.67 -15.10 -1.72
CA ARG A 188 -5.91 -14.12 -0.66
C ARG A 188 -4.74 -13.17 -0.45
N SER A 189 -3.51 -13.69 -0.49
CA SER A 189 -2.31 -12.87 -0.34
C SER A 189 -2.13 -11.90 -1.52
N LEU A 190 -2.50 -12.31 -2.75
CA LEU A 190 -2.49 -11.45 -3.92
C LEU A 190 -3.56 -10.35 -3.85
N GLU A 191 -4.73 -10.63 -3.28
CA GLU A 191 -5.75 -9.60 -3.03
C GLU A 191 -5.24 -8.52 -2.08
N LEU A 192 -4.53 -8.91 -1.00
CA LEU A 192 -3.89 -7.97 -0.08
C LEU A 192 -2.73 -7.21 -0.75
N ALA A 193 -1.99 -7.86 -1.65
CA ALA A 193 -0.92 -7.24 -2.41
C ALA A 193 -1.41 -6.09 -3.31
N LEU A 194 -2.64 -6.15 -3.84
CA LEU A 194 -3.22 -5.07 -4.65
C LEU A 194 -3.30 -3.75 -3.88
N GLU A 195 -3.64 -3.80 -2.59
CA GLU A 195 -3.67 -2.62 -1.72
C GLU A 195 -2.24 -2.05 -1.58
N CYS A 196 -1.25 -2.91 -1.33
CA CYS A 196 0.15 -2.52 -1.24
C CYS A 196 0.70 -1.93 -2.55
N ILE A 197 0.34 -2.47 -3.72
CA ILE A 197 0.75 -1.94 -5.02
C ILE A 197 0.30 -0.49 -5.18
N ASN A 198 -0.93 -0.17 -4.78
CA ASN A 198 -1.47 1.18 -4.88
C ASN A 198 -0.81 2.13 -3.88
N ILE A 199 -0.69 1.73 -2.60
CA ILE A 199 -0.12 2.55 -1.52
C ILE A 199 1.35 2.89 -1.79
N PHE A 200 2.13 1.89 -2.20
CA PHE A 200 3.56 2.03 -2.44
C PHE A 200 3.86 2.42 -3.89
N GLU A 201 2.85 2.58 -4.75
CA GLU A 201 2.97 2.95 -6.16
C GLU A 201 3.97 2.08 -6.94
N LEU A 202 3.93 0.76 -6.72
CA LEU A 202 4.96 -0.17 -7.24
C LEU A 202 5.08 -0.14 -8.76
N ASP A 203 3.96 -0.04 -9.47
CA ASP A 203 3.95 0.01 -10.94
C ASP A 203 4.56 1.30 -11.51
N LYS A 204 4.59 2.38 -10.73
CA LYS A 204 5.30 3.62 -11.11
C LYS A 204 6.78 3.52 -10.80
N PHE A 205 7.13 2.86 -9.69
CA PHE A 205 8.50 2.73 -9.21
C PHE A 205 9.32 1.73 -10.03
N ILE A 206 8.73 0.58 -10.37
CA ILE A 206 9.33 -0.44 -11.22
C ILE A 206 8.41 -0.61 -12.43
N PRO A 207 8.52 0.29 -13.42
CA PRO A 207 7.76 0.13 -14.65
C PRO A 207 8.24 -1.13 -15.38
N PRO A 208 7.36 -1.80 -16.14
CA PRO A 208 7.76 -2.97 -16.89
C PRO A 208 8.85 -2.67 -17.89
N ARG A 209 9.88 -3.52 -17.95
CA ARG A 209 11.03 -3.33 -18.85
C ARG A 209 10.69 -3.49 -20.33
N TYR A 210 9.63 -4.24 -20.65
CA TYR A 210 9.22 -4.57 -22.01
C TYR A 210 7.69 -4.53 -22.12
N SER A 211 7.16 -4.25 -23.32
CA SER A 211 5.71 -4.14 -23.57
C SER A 211 4.90 -5.41 -23.27
N GLY A 212 5.56 -6.58 -23.34
CA GLY A 212 5.02 -7.88 -22.98
C GLY A 212 5.03 -8.18 -21.47
N TRP A 213 5.89 -7.51 -20.70
CA TRP A 213 5.83 -7.57 -19.24
C TRP A 213 4.78 -6.55 -18.81
N LYS A 214 3.64 -7.01 -18.29
CA LYS A 214 2.58 -6.10 -17.84
C LYS A 214 2.85 -5.62 -16.40
N PRO A 215 2.28 -4.49 -15.97
CA PRO A 215 2.37 -4.04 -14.58
C PRO A 215 1.90 -5.12 -13.59
N LEU A 216 2.40 -5.08 -12.36
CA LEU A 216 2.06 -6.07 -11.33
C LEU A 216 0.56 -6.13 -11.11
N LYS A 217 -0.10 -4.98 -11.00
CA LYS A 217 -1.55 -4.92 -10.81
C LYS A 217 -2.31 -5.71 -11.88
N PHE A 218 -1.96 -5.49 -13.15
CA PHE A 218 -2.58 -6.18 -14.27
C PHE A 218 -2.35 -7.69 -14.21
N ARG A 219 -1.13 -8.12 -13.84
CA ARG A 219 -0.79 -9.54 -13.75
C ARG A 219 -1.55 -10.23 -12.61
N ILE A 220 -1.73 -9.57 -11.48
CA ILE A 220 -2.55 -10.10 -10.39
C ILE A 220 -4.01 -10.22 -10.81
N GLU A 221 -4.56 -9.20 -11.48
CA GLU A 221 -5.93 -9.25 -12.00
C GLU A 221 -6.12 -10.41 -12.99
N GLN A 222 -5.13 -10.65 -13.86
CA GLN A 222 -5.12 -11.80 -14.77
C GLN A 222 -5.11 -13.14 -14.01
N GLU A 223 -4.26 -13.28 -12.99
CA GLU A 223 -4.22 -14.47 -12.14
C GLU A 223 -5.55 -14.71 -11.42
N ASN A 224 -6.21 -13.67 -10.92
CA ASN A 224 -7.53 -13.77 -10.27
C ASN A 224 -8.62 -14.23 -11.26
N ASN A 225 -8.56 -13.77 -12.51
CA ASN A 225 -9.46 -14.26 -13.56
C ASN A 225 -9.20 -15.73 -13.88
N SER A 226 -7.94 -16.14 -13.98
CA SER A 226 -7.55 -17.54 -14.19
C SER A 226 -7.94 -18.44 -13.02
N HIS A 227 -7.82 -17.95 -11.78
CA HIS A 227 -8.32 -18.59 -10.57
C HIS A 227 -9.81 -18.89 -10.69
N THR A 228 -10.60 -17.85 -10.95
CA THR A 228 -12.07 -17.94 -11.05
C THR A 228 -12.48 -18.95 -12.11
N ALA A 229 -11.91 -18.86 -13.32
CA ALA A 229 -12.20 -19.77 -14.41
C ALA A 229 -11.87 -21.24 -14.07
N THR A 230 -10.76 -21.47 -13.36
CA THR A 230 -10.34 -22.81 -12.95
C THR A 230 -11.27 -23.38 -11.90
N MET A 231 -11.65 -22.59 -10.89
CA MET A 231 -12.57 -23.01 -9.85
C MET A 231 -13.97 -23.30 -10.41
N GLU A 232 -14.45 -22.49 -11.36
CA GLU A 232 -15.68 -22.76 -12.10
C GLU A 232 -15.61 -24.08 -12.89
N ARG A 233 -14.48 -24.33 -13.58
CA ARG A 233 -14.28 -25.59 -14.31
C ARG A 233 -14.31 -26.79 -13.37
N ILE A 234 -13.61 -26.72 -12.24
CA ILE A 234 -13.59 -27.78 -11.22
C ILE A 234 -15.00 -28.03 -10.68
N SER A 235 -15.73 -26.95 -10.38
CA SER A 235 -17.12 -27.01 -9.94
C SER A 235 -18.00 -27.74 -10.96
N LYS A 236 -17.95 -27.36 -12.25
CA LYS A 236 -18.70 -28.01 -13.34
C LYS A 236 -18.35 -29.49 -13.49
N MET A 237 -17.06 -29.85 -13.40
CA MET A 237 -16.62 -31.25 -13.45
C MET A 237 -17.24 -32.08 -12.31
N ARG A 238 -17.31 -31.52 -11.10
CA ARG A 238 -17.94 -32.20 -9.95
C ARG A 238 -19.45 -32.37 -10.12
N TYR A 239 -20.15 -31.38 -10.67
CA TYR A 239 -21.60 -31.49 -10.94
C TYR A 239 -21.89 -32.57 -11.98
N SER A 240 -21.17 -32.58 -13.10
CA SER A 240 -21.35 -33.57 -14.17
C SER A 240 -21.16 -35.02 -13.68
N GLN A 241 -20.27 -35.26 -12.74
CA GLN A 241 -20.07 -36.59 -12.14
C GLN A 241 -21.15 -37.02 -11.16
N ARG A 242 -21.93 -36.08 -10.62
CA ARG A 242 -23.01 -36.36 -9.66
C ARG A 242 -24.35 -36.65 -10.34
N GLY A 243 -24.42 -36.63 -11.67
CA GLY A 243 -25.65 -36.95 -12.42
C GLY A 243 -26.77 -35.92 -12.28
N LEU A 244 -26.42 -34.66 -11.99
CA LEU A 244 -27.32 -33.50 -11.99
C LEU A 244 -27.02 -32.62 -13.21
#